data_AF-A0A7U7C962-F1
#
_entry.id   AF-A0A7U7C962-F1
#
_cell.length_a   1.000
_cell.length_b   1.000
_cell.length_c   1.000
_cell.angle_alpha   90.00
_cell.angle_beta   90.00
_cell.angle_gamma   90.00
#
_symmetry.space_group_name_H-M   'P 1'
#
loop_
_entity.id
_entity.type
_entity.pdbx_description
1 polymer ?
#
loop_
_entity_poly.entity_id
_entity_poly.type
_entity_poly.pdbx_seq_one_letter_code
_entity_poly.pdbx_strand_id
1 'polypeptide(L)'
;MFIVMGTLVIPVMVFASSGGSRNEYYDFGMIDACARFIEEGRVQFFTLSSVDSESWLCNWKNPHDRAEMHHAYERYVIEEVIPFI
;
A
#
# COMPACT_ATOMS: atom_id res chain seq x y z
N MET A 1 22.10 7.10 18.66
CA MET A 1 21.44 6.75 19.93
C MET A 1 20.15 7.54 19.97
N PHE A 2 19.00 6.88 19.89
CA PHE A 2 17.69 7.52 19.85
C PHE A 2 16.83 7.06 21.02
N ILE A 3 15.99 7.95 21.52
CA ILE A 3 14.95 7.64 22.50
C ILE A 3 13.64 7.49 21.73
N VAL A 4 12.95 6.36 21.90
CA VAL A 4 11.61 6.13 21.35
C VAL A 4 10.60 6.44 22.46
N MET A 5 9.68 7.36 22.19
CA MET A 5 8.55 7.72 23.07
C MET A 5 7.27 7.62 22.25
N GLY A 6 6.32 6.75 22.62
CA GLY A 6 5.04 6.63 21.92
C GLY A 6 4.22 5.38 22.30
N THR A 7 2.93 5.41 21.94
CA THR A 7 2.00 4.27 21.94
C THR A 7 2.26 3.35 20.75
N LEU A 8 2.05 2.04 20.91
CA LEU A 8 2.24 1.05 19.84
C LEU A 8 1.12 1.22 18.78
N VAL A 9 1.33 2.10 17.80
CA VAL A 9 0.50 2.18 16.59
C VAL A 9 0.86 0.99 15.71
N ILE A 10 -0.13 0.21 15.30
CA ILE A 10 0.06 -0.88 14.35
C ILE A 10 -0.04 -0.30 12.93
N PRO A 11 1.03 -0.31 12.12
CA PRO A 11 0.94 0.09 10.73
C PRO A 11 0.18 -0.98 9.93
N VAL A 12 -0.73 -0.55 9.07
CA VAL A 12 -1.49 -1.42 8.18
C VAL A 12 -1.29 -0.95 6.74
N MET A 13 -0.46 -1.67 6.00
CA MET A 13 -0.26 -1.44 4.56
C MET A 13 -1.40 -2.12 3.78
N VAL A 14 -1.99 -1.39 2.84
CA VAL A 14 -3.09 -1.87 2.01
C VAL A 14 -2.75 -1.69 0.53
N PHE A 15 -3.03 -2.74 -0.24
CA PHE A 15 -2.96 -2.74 -1.70
C PHE A 15 -4.36 -2.62 -2.28
N ALA A 16 -4.50 -1.82 -3.34
CA ALA A 16 -5.71 -1.76 -4.14
C ALA A 16 -5.97 -3.11 -4.83
N SER A 17 -7.22 -3.36 -5.20
CA SER A 17 -7.58 -4.48 -6.06
C SER A 17 -7.08 -4.24 -7.49
N SER A 18 -7.17 -5.26 -8.35
CA SER A 18 -6.72 -5.14 -9.74
C SER A 18 -7.52 -4.07 -10.50
N GLY A 19 -6.83 -3.05 -11.01
CA GLY A 19 -7.40 -1.89 -11.68
C GLY A 19 -7.94 -0.84 -10.71
N GLY A 20 -7.76 -1.06 -9.41
CA GLY A 20 -8.17 -0.17 -8.34
C GLY A 20 -7.19 0.97 -8.11
N SER A 21 -7.66 2.00 -7.42
CA SER A 21 -6.84 3.15 -7.06
C SER A 21 -6.40 3.09 -5.59
N ARG A 22 -5.41 3.91 -5.22
CA ARG A 22 -4.99 4.06 -3.81
C ARG A 22 -6.15 4.47 -2.87
N ASN A 23 -7.21 5.07 -3.41
CA ASN A 23 -8.35 5.55 -2.64
C ASN A 23 -9.40 4.44 -2.38
N GLU A 24 -9.28 3.28 -3.03
CA GLU A 24 -10.30 2.23 -3.00
C GLU A 24 -10.70 1.81 -1.58
N TYR A 25 -9.72 1.73 -0.67
CA TYR A 25 -9.96 1.39 0.73
C TYR A 25 -10.81 2.46 1.45
N TYR A 26 -10.64 3.73 1.09
CA TYR A 26 -11.47 4.83 1.58
C TYR A 26 -12.84 4.82 0.89
N ASP A 27 -12.87 4.72 -0.44
CA ASP A 27 -14.09 4.80 -1.25
C ASP A 27 -15.09 3.68 -0.92
N PHE A 28 -14.61 2.53 -0.46
CA PHE A 28 -15.45 1.41 0.00
C PHE A 28 -15.73 1.40 1.51
N GLY A 29 -15.42 2.47 2.23
CA GLY A 29 -15.81 2.66 3.62
C GLY A 29 -15.00 1.85 4.64
N MET A 30 -13.85 1.30 4.26
CA MET A 30 -13.01 0.54 5.21
C MET A 30 -12.38 1.45 6.27
N ILE A 31 -12.03 2.68 5.88
CA ILE A 31 -11.55 3.70 6.84
C ILE A 31 -12.65 4.02 7.87
N ASP A 32 -13.89 4.18 7.43
CA ASP A 32 -15.03 4.45 8.32
C ASP A 32 -15.30 3.25 9.24
N ALA A 33 -15.26 2.02 8.72
CA ALA A 33 -15.40 0.80 9.51
C ALA A 33 -14.32 0.66 10.59
N CYS A 34 -13.13 1.21 10.36
CA CYS A 34 -12.01 1.21 11.29
C CYS A 34 -11.85 2.51 12.10
N ALA A 35 -12.76 3.50 11.94
CA ALA A 35 -12.61 4.86 12.48
C ALA A 35 -12.24 4.88 13.96
N ARG A 36 -12.92 4.08 14.78
CA ARG A 36 -12.62 3.97 16.22
C ARG A 36 -11.16 3.60 16.51
N PHE A 37 -10.58 2.64 15.78
CA PHE A 37 -9.20 2.21 16.01
C PHE A 37 -8.18 3.26 15.54
N ILE A 38 -8.53 4.02 14.49
CA ILE A 38 -7.74 5.12 13.98
C ILE A 38 -7.76 6.27 15.00
N GLU A 39 -8.94 6.66 15.48
CA GLU A 39 -9.14 7.74 16.46
C GLU A 39 -8.52 7.42 17.82
N GLU A 40 -8.57 6.16 18.26
CA GLU A 40 -7.87 5.68 19.47
C GLU A 40 -6.34 5.62 19.30
N GLY A 41 -5.80 5.92 18.11
CA GLY A 41 -4.37 5.86 17.82
C GLY A 41 -3.79 4.45 17.87
N ARG A 42 -4.60 3.43 17.53
CA ARG A 42 -4.21 2.02 17.57
C ARG A 42 -3.69 1.50 16.23
N VAL A 43 -4.19 2.05 15.13
CA VAL A 43 -3.79 1.65 13.77
C VAL A 43 -3.53 2.89 12.90
N GLN A 44 -2.60 2.76 11.96
CA GLN A 44 -2.34 3.75 10.93
C GLN A 44 -2.31 3.05 9.56
N PHE A 45 -3.19 3.48 8.66
CA PHE A 45 -3.29 2.90 7.33
C PHE A 45 -2.37 3.60 6.34
N PHE A 46 -1.68 2.81 5.52
CA PHE A 46 -0.85 3.26 4.40
C PHE A 46 -1.39 2.63 3.12
N THR A 47 -2.01 3.45 2.27
CA THR A 47 -2.58 3.02 0.99
C THR A 47 -1.59 3.29 -0.14
N LEU A 48 -1.07 2.22 -0.75
CA LEU A 48 -0.11 2.36 -1.85
C LEU A 48 -0.83 2.52 -3.20
N SER A 49 -0.18 3.23 -4.11
CA SER A 49 -0.64 3.27 -5.50
C SER A 49 -0.27 1.96 -6.20
N SER A 50 -1.19 1.43 -6.99
CA SER A 50 -0.93 0.28 -7.86
C SER A 50 -0.11 0.71 -9.09
N VAL A 51 0.56 -0.27 -9.71
CA VAL A 51 1.18 -0.17 -11.05
C VAL A 51 0.59 -1.22 -11.99
N ASP A 52 -0.61 -1.74 -11.70
CA ASP A 52 -1.23 -2.81 -12.48
C ASP A 52 -1.45 -2.40 -13.95
N SER A 53 -1.84 -1.16 -14.24
CA SER A 53 -2.00 -0.62 -15.58
C SER A 53 -0.70 -0.62 -16.39
N GLU A 54 0.44 -0.60 -15.70
CA GLU A 54 1.77 -0.66 -16.26
C GLU A 54 2.36 -2.08 -16.26
N SER A 55 1.78 -3.01 -15.48
CA SER A 55 2.23 -4.40 -15.32
C SER A 55 1.14 -5.41 -15.73
N TRP A 56 0.44 -6.03 -14.79
CA TRP A 56 -0.43 -7.18 -15.05
C TRP A 56 -1.71 -6.84 -15.81
N LEU A 57 -2.17 -5.60 -15.85
CA LEU A 57 -3.27 -5.16 -16.70
C LEU A 57 -2.81 -4.50 -18.00
N CYS A 58 -1.49 -4.37 -18.19
CA CYS A 58 -0.90 -3.79 -19.38
C CYS A 58 -0.87 -4.79 -20.56
N ASN A 59 -2.05 -5.14 -21.09
CA ASN A 59 -2.22 -6.24 -22.04
C ASN A 59 -1.53 -6.05 -23.40
N TRP A 60 -1.06 -4.85 -23.72
CA TRP A 60 -0.31 -4.58 -24.94
C TRP A 60 1.21 -4.84 -24.79
N LYS A 61 1.72 -4.94 -23.55
CA LYS A 61 3.15 -5.22 -23.29
C LYS A 61 3.45 -6.72 -23.40
N ASN A 62 4.70 -7.04 -23.73
CA ASN A 62 5.21 -8.40 -23.62
C ASN A 62 5.06 -8.90 -22.17
N PRO A 63 4.68 -10.18 -21.94
CA PRO A 63 4.60 -10.75 -20.59
C PRO A 63 5.87 -10.56 -19.74
N HIS A 64 7.05 -10.63 -20.36
CA HIS A 64 8.32 -10.36 -19.70
C HIS A 64 8.38 -8.93 -19.14
N ASP A 65 8.06 -7.93 -19.96
CA ASP A 65 8.14 -6.52 -19.54
C ASP A 65 7.10 -6.16 -18.47
N ARG A 66 5.96 -6.87 -18.47
CA ARG A 66 4.95 -6.76 -17.40
C ARG A 66 5.50 -7.29 -16.08
N ALA A 67 6.22 -8.42 -16.11
CA ALA A 67 6.88 -8.99 -14.94
C ALA A 67 8.01 -8.08 -14.42
N GLU A 68 8.85 -7.53 -15.31
CA GLU A 68 9.91 -6.59 -14.92
C GLU A 68 9.37 -5.32 -14.25
N MET A 69 8.26 -4.77 -14.76
CA MET A 69 7.57 -3.65 -14.12
C MET A 69 7.06 -4.04 -12.72
N HIS A 70 6.49 -5.24 -12.58
CA HIS A 70 6.04 -5.73 -11.28
C HIS A 70 7.19 -5.95 -10.29
N HIS A 71 8.33 -6.49 -10.73
CA HIS A 71 9.53 -6.65 -9.92
C HIS A 71 10.11 -5.31 -9.47
N ALA A 72 10.04 -4.27 -10.32
CA ALA A 72 10.44 -2.93 -9.92
C ALA A 72 9.55 -2.38 -8.80
N TYR A 73 8.23 -2.58 -8.90
CA TYR A 73 7.30 -2.21 -7.84
C TYR A 73 7.50 -3.00 -6.55
N GLU A 74 7.75 -4.31 -6.65
CA GLU A 74 8.08 -5.17 -5.50
C GLU A 74 9.34 -4.66 -4.78
N ARG A 75 10.42 -4.35 -5.51
CA ARG A 75 11.62 -3.75 -4.91
C ARG A 75 11.33 -2.42 -4.24
N TYR A 76 10.56 -1.53 -4.87
CA TYR A 76 10.15 -0.27 -4.24
C TYR A 76 9.41 -0.52 -2.91
N VAL A 77 8.46 -1.48 -2.88
CA VAL A 77 7.75 -1.81 -1.64
C VAL A 77 8.70 -2.33 -0.57
N ILE A 78 9.58 -3.26 -0.92
CA ILE A 78 10.46 -3.94 0.05
C ILE A 78 11.60 -3.04 0.54
N GLU A 79 12.24 -2.31 -0.38
CA GLU A 79 13.48 -1.58 -0.12
C GLU A 79 13.23 -0.13 0.31
N GLU A 80 12.08 0.45 -0.02
CA GLU A 80 11.78 1.85 0.28
C GLU A 80 10.55 2.01 1.20
N VAL A 81 9.42 1.38 0.87
CA VAL A 81 8.18 1.59 1.62
C VAL A 81 8.21 0.92 2.99
N ILE A 82 8.59 -0.35 3.06
CA ILE A 82 8.65 -1.08 4.34
C ILE A 82 9.61 -0.37 5.33
N PRO A 83 10.81 0.09 4.93
CA PRO A 83 11.67 0.86 5.83
C PRO A 83 11.14 2.24 6.23
N PHE A 84 10.24 2.82 5.44
CA PHE A 84 9.62 4.11 5.75
C PHE A 84 8.50 4.01 6.79
N ILE A 85 7.78 2.89 6.81
CA ILE A 85 6.63 2.61 7.70
C ILE A 85 7.12 2.09 9.06
#